data_AF-A0A836SVK8-F1
#
_entry.id   AF-A0A836SVK8-F1
#
_cell.length_a   1.000
_cell.length_b   1.000
_cell.length_c   1.000
_cell.angle_alpha   90.00
_cell.angle_beta   90.00
_cell.angle_gamma   90.00
#
_symmetry.space_group_name_H-M   'P 1'
#
loop_
_entity.id
_entity.type
_entity.pdbx_description
1 polymer ?
#
loop_
_entity_poly.entity_id
_entity_poly.type
_entity_poly.pdbx_seq_one_letter_code
_entity_poly.pdbx_strand_id
1 'polypeptide(L)'
;MRIKLFFKFRYHILTMFFFAFLIFIPQFLYWKLITGHYIYYSYGDEHFFWTNPHIIDGLFSYRKGWLIYTPMMSFALVGIFFLKKALKKFFIPLLIFVPLNIYIIFSWWCWWYGGSFGQRAFIESYAIMSIPLAMVIYRVYRTKIFVIKSIFTVLLLFFIYLNMFNSYQYIHEVIHYDGTTKELYWKYFGRYTKQDTKKDYWDLINRPDYELAKKGIYRNKVK
;
A
#
# COMPACT_ATOMS: atom_id res chain seq x y z
N MET A 1 -24.13 25.33 -6.81
CA MET A 1 -25.23 24.34 -6.68
C MET A 1 -24.99 23.28 -5.57
N ARG A 2 -23.77 22.73 -5.39
CA ARG A 2 -23.49 21.71 -4.35
C ARG A 2 -23.53 22.21 -2.88
N ILE A 3 -23.07 23.42 -2.61
CA ILE A 3 -23.03 23.97 -1.23
C ILE A 3 -24.45 24.23 -0.68
N LYS A 4 -25.40 24.66 -1.52
CA LYS A 4 -26.80 24.86 -1.11
C LYS A 4 -27.47 23.56 -0.63
N LEU A 5 -26.98 22.40 -1.08
CA LEU A 5 -27.48 21.09 -0.64
C LEU A 5 -27.12 20.80 0.83
N PHE A 6 -25.93 21.21 1.28
CA PHE A 6 -25.51 21.05 2.67
C PHE A 6 -26.42 21.83 3.63
N PHE A 7 -26.78 23.07 3.26
CA PHE A 7 -27.71 23.88 4.04
C PHE A 7 -29.14 23.33 3.99
N LYS A 8 -29.58 22.79 2.85
CA LYS A 8 -30.90 22.18 2.70
C LYS A 8 -31.08 20.94 3.57
N PHE A 9 -30.05 20.09 3.68
CA PHE A 9 -30.08 18.85 4.45
C PHE A 9 -29.34 18.93 5.79
N ARG A 10 -29.19 20.14 6.34
CA ARG A 10 -28.40 20.39 7.57
C ARG A 10 -28.75 19.46 8.73
N TYR A 11 -30.04 19.16 8.94
CA TYR A 11 -30.46 18.25 10.00
C TYR A 11 -30.02 16.80 9.75
N HIS A 12 -30.07 16.32 8.51
CA HIS A 12 -29.58 14.98 8.18
C HIS A 12 -28.06 14.89 8.41
N ILE A 13 -27.32 15.94 8.04
CA ILE A 13 -25.88 16.02 8.28
C ILE A 13 -25.58 16.03 9.78
N LEU A 14 -26.30 16.82 10.56
CA LEU A 14 -26.17 16.83 12.03
C LEU A 14 -26.48 15.45 12.62
N THR A 15 -27.53 14.78 12.15
CA THR A 15 -27.86 13.42 12.57
C THR A 15 -26.73 12.44 12.21
N MET A 16 -26.14 12.54 11.02
CA MET A 16 -24.98 11.73 10.63
C MET A 16 -23.77 11.98 11.53
N PHE A 17 -23.45 13.24 11.84
CA PHE A 17 -22.37 13.58 12.77
C PHE A 17 -22.64 13.09 14.18
N PHE A 18 -23.87 13.18 14.65
CA PHE A 18 -24.28 12.68 15.96
C PHE A 18 -24.07 11.17 16.07
N PHE A 19 -24.57 10.39 15.10
CA PHE A 19 -24.35 8.94 15.11
C PHE A 19 -22.88 8.56 14.89
N ALA A 20 -22.14 9.29 14.06
CA ALA A 20 -20.70 9.10 13.93
C ALA A 20 -19.97 9.34 15.27
N PHE A 21 -20.36 10.38 16.02
CA PHE A 21 -19.80 10.65 17.34
C PHE A 21 -20.18 9.57 18.37
N LEU A 22 -21.43 9.09 18.35
CA LEU A 22 -21.87 8.00 19.22
C LEU A 22 -21.01 6.74 19.04
N ILE A 23 -20.59 6.42 17.81
CA ILE A 23 -19.70 5.28 17.52
C ILE A 23 -18.33 5.43 18.19
N PHE A 24 -17.86 6.66 18.43
CA PHE A 24 -16.59 6.91 19.12
C PHE A 24 -16.69 6.89 20.66
N ILE A 25 -17.89 6.95 21.24
CA ILE A 25 -18.05 6.93 22.70
C ILE A 25 -17.44 5.67 23.33
N PRO A 26 -17.71 4.44 22.84
CA PRO A 26 -17.05 3.23 23.36
C PRO A 26 -15.53 3.33 23.32
N GLN A 27 -14.95 3.91 22.27
CA GLN A 27 -13.50 4.09 22.13
C GLN A 27 -12.93 5.05 23.19
N PHE A 28 -13.59 6.19 23.43
CA PHE A 28 -13.15 7.17 24.43
C PHE A 28 -13.30 6.65 25.86
N LEU A 29 -14.38 5.91 26.14
CA LEU A 29 -14.58 5.25 27.43
C LEU A 29 -13.52 4.17 27.65
N TYR A 30 -13.21 3.36 26.62
CA TYR A 30 -12.15 2.36 26.69
C TYR A 30 -10.80 2.99 27.03
N TRP A 31 -10.41 4.07 26.33
CA TRP A 31 -9.18 4.79 26.68
C TRP A 31 -9.21 5.35 28.10
N LYS A 32 -10.36 5.90 28.55
CA LYS A 32 -10.48 6.42 29.91
C LYS A 32 -10.30 5.33 30.97
N LEU A 33 -10.85 4.14 30.73
CA LEU A 33 -10.76 2.98 31.63
C LEU A 33 -9.33 2.42 31.71
N ILE A 34 -8.63 2.33 30.60
CA ILE A 34 -7.30 1.69 30.53
C ILE A 34 -6.16 2.67 30.81
N THR A 35 -6.24 3.88 30.28
CA THR A 35 -5.12 4.84 30.25
C THR A 35 -5.34 6.04 31.17
N GLY A 36 -6.56 6.20 31.71
CA GLY A 36 -6.95 7.37 32.49
C GLY A 36 -7.31 8.61 31.67
N HIS A 37 -7.14 8.57 30.34
CA HIS A 37 -7.38 9.69 29.42
C HIS A 37 -8.48 9.39 28.40
N TYR A 38 -9.30 10.38 28.03
CA TYR A 38 -10.35 10.21 27.00
C TYR A 38 -9.80 10.17 25.57
N ILE A 39 -8.58 10.67 25.36
CA ILE A 39 -7.84 10.60 24.09
C ILE A 39 -6.42 10.17 24.45
N TYR A 40 -5.95 9.08 23.85
CA TYR A 40 -4.64 8.52 24.16
C TYR A 40 -3.87 8.13 22.89
N TYR A 41 -2.62 8.58 22.78
CA TYR A 41 -1.74 8.23 21.67
C TYR A 41 -1.10 6.86 21.93
N SER A 42 -1.66 5.83 21.29
CA SER A 42 -1.26 4.43 21.54
C SER A 42 0.07 4.03 20.90
N TYR A 43 0.62 4.88 20.03
CA TYR A 43 1.82 4.62 19.24
C TYR A 43 3.12 5.10 19.90
N GLY A 44 3.04 5.74 21.07
CA GLY A 44 4.20 6.11 21.88
C GLY A 44 5.17 7.05 21.15
N ASP A 45 6.35 6.53 20.82
CA ASP A 45 7.47 7.23 20.19
C ASP A 45 7.44 7.17 18.65
N GLU A 46 6.52 6.42 18.06
CA GLU A 46 6.31 6.34 16.62
C GLU A 46 5.66 7.62 16.08
N HIS A 47 6.10 8.11 14.91
CA HIS A 47 5.55 9.31 14.28
C HIS A 47 5.85 9.37 12.78
N PHE A 48 5.40 10.44 12.12
CA PHE A 48 5.69 10.70 10.71
C PHE A 48 6.94 11.57 10.54
N PHE A 49 7.80 11.20 9.60
CA PHE A 49 8.93 11.98 9.10
C PHE A 49 8.57 12.63 7.76
N TRP A 50 7.85 13.75 7.83
CA TRP A 50 7.38 14.50 6.65
C TRP A 50 8.51 15.00 5.75
N THR A 51 9.68 15.32 6.33
CA THR A 51 10.85 15.84 5.62
C THR A 51 11.78 14.75 5.09
N ASN A 52 11.59 13.50 5.50
CA ASN A 52 12.38 12.36 5.07
C ASN A 52 11.49 11.17 4.63
N PRO A 53 10.65 11.34 3.59
CA PRO A 53 9.76 10.28 3.13
C PRO A 53 10.51 9.25 2.28
N HIS A 54 10.26 7.97 2.52
CA HIS A 54 10.88 6.85 1.80
C HIS A 54 10.10 6.47 0.53
N ILE A 55 9.82 7.43 -0.35
CA ILE A 55 8.95 7.20 -1.52
C ILE A 55 9.56 6.18 -2.48
N ILE A 56 10.83 6.34 -2.84
CA ILE A 56 11.49 5.45 -3.81
C ILE A 56 11.63 4.04 -3.24
N ASP A 57 12.03 3.93 -1.97
CA ASP A 57 12.13 2.63 -1.29
C ASP A 57 10.75 1.97 -1.17
N GLY A 58 9.74 2.74 -0.78
CA GLY A 58 8.36 2.29 -0.65
C GLY A 58 7.76 1.80 -1.98
N LEU A 59 8.15 2.39 -3.11
CA LEU A 59 7.69 1.97 -4.44
C LEU A 59 8.47 0.78 -5.00
N PHE A 60 9.80 0.76 -4.84
CA PHE A 60 10.69 -0.10 -5.64
C PHE A 60 11.67 -0.97 -4.84
N SER A 61 11.70 -0.88 -3.51
CA SER A 61 12.59 -1.73 -2.70
C SER A 61 12.19 -3.21 -2.78
N TYR A 62 13.17 -4.12 -2.70
CA TYR A 62 12.89 -5.55 -2.55
C TYR A 62 12.39 -5.91 -1.15
N ARG A 63 12.53 -5.00 -0.16
CA ARG A 63 11.99 -5.22 1.18
C ARG A 63 10.47 -5.25 1.16
N LYS A 64 9.86 -4.16 0.70
CA LYS A 64 8.42 -3.92 0.60
C LYS A 64 8.08 -2.92 -0.50
N GLY A 65 8.62 -3.04 -1.70
CA GLY A 65 8.30 -2.15 -2.80
C GLY A 65 6.88 -2.43 -3.31
N TRP A 66 6.01 -1.42 -3.28
CA TRP A 66 4.62 -1.56 -3.71
C TRP A 66 4.51 -2.08 -5.15
N LEU A 67 5.30 -1.51 -6.07
CA LEU A 67 5.26 -1.88 -7.48
C LEU A 67 6.09 -3.13 -7.81
N ILE A 68 6.95 -3.57 -6.88
CA ILE A 68 7.66 -4.87 -7.00
C ILE A 68 6.70 -6.01 -6.70
N TYR A 69 5.94 -5.91 -5.61
CA TYR A 69 5.04 -6.98 -5.16
C TYR A 69 3.64 -6.89 -5.75
N THR A 70 3.26 -5.74 -6.31
CA THR A 70 1.96 -5.53 -6.99
C THR A 70 2.14 -4.74 -8.30
N PRO A 71 2.89 -5.29 -9.28
CA PRO A 71 3.22 -4.58 -10.53
C PRO A 71 1.98 -4.20 -11.35
N MET A 72 0.85 -4.90 -11.18
CA MET A 72 -0.44 -4.53 -11.78
C MET A 72 -0.87 -3.08 -11.47
N MET A 73 -0.47 -2.53 -10.33
CA MET A 73 -0.78 -1.14 -9.97
C MET A 73 -0.04 -0.12 -10.84
N SER A 74 1.03 -0.50 -11.54
CA SER A 74 1.65 0.38 -12.55
C SER A 74 0.66 0.72 -13.68
N PHE A 75 -0.16 -0.24 -14.10
CA PHE A 75 -1.23 0.02 -15.08
C PHE A 75 -2.29 0.95 -14.52
N ALA A 76 -2.68 0.78 -13.25
CA ALA A 76 -3.60 1.70 -12.60
C ALA A 76 -3.05 3.13 -12.55
N LEU A 77 -1.77 3.33 -12.23
CA LEU A 77 -1.12 4.65 -12.23
C LEU A 77 -1.16 5.31 -13.63
N VAL A 78 -0.85 4.56 -14.69
CA VAL A 78 -0.97 5.05 -16.07
C VAL A 78 -2.42 5.36 -16.43
N GLY A 79 -3.36 4.54 -15.96
CA GLY A 79 -4.79 4.67 -16.21
C GLY A 79 -5.39 5.98 -15.74
N ILE A 80 -4.82 6.61 -14.70
CA ILE A 80 -5.27 7.91 -14.19
C ILE A 80 -5.26 8.94 -15.33
N PHE A 81 -4.21 8.97 -16.17
CA PHE A 81 -4.09 9.92 -17.27
C PHE A 81 -5.12 9.69 -18.39
N PHE A 82 -5.75 8.51 -18.47
CA PHE A 82 -6.82 8.22 -19.43
C PHE A 82 -8.19 8.68 -18.93
N LEU A 83 -8.38 8.85 -17.61
CA LEU A 83 -9.62 9.33 -17.02
C LEU A 83 -9.94 10.78 -17.45
N LYS A 84 -8.93 11.59 -17.79
CA LYS A 84 -9.11 12.99 -18.22
C LYS A 84 -10.05 13.15 -19.42
N LYS A 85 -10.22 12.11 -20.25
CA LYS A 85 -11.09 12.14 -21.43
C LYS A 85 -12.45 11.47 -21.17
N ALA A 86 -12.48 10.36 -20.42
CA ALA A 86 -13.69 9.55 -20.24
C ALA A 86 -14.45 9.84 -18.93
N LEU A 87 -13.73 10.07 -17.84
CA LEU A 87 -14.27 10.18 -16.47
C LEU A 87 -13.64 11.38 -15.74
N LYS A 88 -13.80 12.57 -16.31
CA LYS A 88 -13.19 13.83 -15.79
C LYS A 88 -13.45 14.08 -14.30
N LYS A 89 -14.61 13.66 -13.79
CA LYS A 89 -15.00 13.80 -12.38
C LYS A 89 -14.07 13.03 -11.43
N PHE A 90 -13.47 11.94 -11.88
CA PHE A 90 -12.55 11.11 -11.09
C PHE A 90 -11.08 11.48 -11.30
N PHE A 91 -10.74 12.13 -12.41
CA PHE A 91 -9.35 12.45 -12.76
C PHE A 91 -8.66 13.31 -11.69
N ILE A 92 -9.21 14.49 -11.38
CA ILE A 92 -8.58 15.41 -10.41
C ILE A 92 -8.52 14.79 -9.00
N PRO A 93 -9.60 14.20 -8.45
CA PRO A 93 -9.52 13.53 -7.16
C PRO A 93 -8.43 12.45 -7.09
N LEU A 94 -8.33 11.58 -8.11
CA LEU A 94 -7.29 10.53 -8.15
C LEU A 94 -5.89 11.09 -8.33
N LEU A 95 -5.73 12.11 -9.17
CA LEU A 95 -4.45 12.77 -9.42
C LEU A 95 -3.90 13.43 -8.16
N ILE A 96 -4.76 13.89 -7.24
CA ILE A 96 -4.37 14.45 -5.95
C ILE A 96 -4.23 13.34 -4.90
N PHE A 97 -5.19 12.43 -4.83
CA PHE A 97 -5.24 11.36 -3.83
C PHE A 97 -4.00 10.48 -3.91
N VAL A 98 -3.60 10.01 -5.10
CA VAL A 98 -2.53 9.03 -5.23
C VAL A 98 -1.17 9.57 -4.76
N PRO A 99 -0.68 10.74 -5.23
CA PRO A 99 0.57 11.30 -4.72
C PRO A 99 0.52 11.63 -3.22
N LEU A 100 -0.61 12.16 -2.74
CA LEU A 100 -0.77 12.48 -1.33
C LEU A 100 -0.77 11.22 -0.45
N ASN A 101 -1.46 10.17 -0.90
CA ASN A 101 -1.51 8.88 -0.22
C ASN A 101 -0.11 8.22 -0.18
N ILE A 102 0.61 8.22 -1.31
CA ILE A 102 2.01 7.76 -1.38
C ILE A 102 2.90 8.53 -0.41
N TYR A 103 2.79 9.86 -0.40
CA TYR A 103 3.58 10.72 0.49
C TYR A 103 3.29 10.42 1.96
N ILE A 104 2.01 10.44 2.37
CA ILE A 104 1.61 10.18 3.76
C ILE A 104 2.07 8.79 4.21
N ILE A 105 1.83 7.77 3.39
CA ILE A 105 2.17 6.39 3.72
C ILE A 105 3.68 6.25 3.90
N PHE A 106 4.48 6.75 2.97
CA PHE A 106 5.93 6.61 3.03
C PHE A 106 6.64 7.65 3.91
N SER A 107 5.90 8.62 4.47
CA SER A 107 6.36 9.46 5.57
C SER A 107 6.24 8.78 6.94
N TRP A 108 5.54 7.65 7.08
CA TRP A 108 5.51 6.92 8.34
C TRP A 108 6.90 6.39 8.69
N TRP A 109 7.31 6.45 9.97
CA TRP A 109 8.63 5.96 10.44
C TRP A 109 8.96 4.54 9.96
N CYS A 110 7.93 3.68 9.90
CA CYS A 110 8.02 2.34 9.37
C CYS A 110 7.39 2.32 7.98
N TRP A 111 8.09 2.89 6.98
CA TRP A 111 7.60 2.93 5.60
C TRP A 111 7.35 1.54 4.99
N TRP A 112 7.93 0.48 5.57
CA TRP A 112 7.69 -0.92 5.20
C TRP A 112 6.50 -1.56 5.94
N TYR A 113 5.88 -0.85 6.88
CA TYR A 113 4.67 -1.25 7.61
C TYR A 113 4.75 -2.59 8.35
N GLY A 114 5.94 -2.97 8.82
CA GLY A 114 6.19 -4.15 9.64
C GLY A 114 6.11 -5.47 8.86
N GLY A 115 5.71 -6.54 9.57
CA GLY A 115 5.65 -7.90 9.03
C GLY A 115 4.40 -8.15 8.20
N SER A 116 4.49 -8.05 6.86
CA SER A 116 3.39 -8.37 5.94
C SER A 116 3.87 -8.73 4.54
N PHE A 117 3.02 -9.33 3.71
CA PHE A 117 3.29 -9.45 2.28
C PHE A 117 3.05 -8.11 1.55
N GLY A 118 4.00 -7.66 0.74
CA GLY A 118 3.90 -6.39 -0.01
C GLY A 118 3.66 -5.17 0.89
N GLN A 119 3.14 -4.09 0.29
CA GLN A 119 2.77 -2.88 1.02
C GLN A 119 1.32 -2.89 1.48
N ARG A 120 1.09 -3.35 2.71
CA ARG A 120 -0.26 -3.47 3.28
C ARG A 120 -1.01 -2.13 3.38
N ALA A 121 -0.29 -1.02 3.51
CA ALA A 121 -0.87 0.31 3.64
C ALA A 121 -1.66 0.77 2.40
N PHE A 122 -1.44 0.14 1.24
CA PHE A 122 -2.15 0.46 -0.01
C PHE A 122 -3.40 -0.38 -0.26
N ILE A 123 -3.73 -1.36 0.60
CA ILE A 123 -4.88 -2.27 0.37
C ILE A 123 -6.18 -1.48 0.16
N GLU A 124 -6.46 -0.49 1.01
CA GLU A 124 -7.64 0.36 0.89
C GLU A 124 -7.64 1.19 -0.40
N SER A 125 -6.45 1.61 -0.86
CA SER A 125 -6.29 2.37 -2.10
C SER A 125 -6.64 1.51 -3.34
N TYR A 126 -6.63 0.18 -3.26
CA TYR A 126 -6.93 -0.70 -4.40
C TYR A 126 -8.36 -0.60 -4.89
N ALA A 127 -9.33 -0.38 -3.99
CA ALA A 127 -10.72 -0.18 -4.38
C ALA A 127 -10.86 1.04 -5.32
N ILE A 128 -10.21 2.15 -4.96
CA ILE A 128 -10.21 3.39 -5.73
C ILE A 128 -9.35 3.26 -7.00
N MET A 129 -8.21 2.57 -6.92
CA MET A 129 -7.30 2.33 -8.04
C MET A 129 -7.84 1.32 -9.08
N SER A 130 -8.90 0.57 -8.75
CA SER A 130 -9.59 -0.29 -9.71
C SER A 130 -10.21 0.51 -10.87
N ILE A 131 -10.64 1.76 -10.63
CA ILE A 131 -11.24 2.65 -11.63
C ILE A 131 -10.25 2.99 -12.76
N PRO A 132 -9.06 3.56 -12.48
CA PRO A 132 -8.09 3.83 -13.54
C PRO A 132 -7.54 2.54 -14.17
N LEU A 133 -7.42 1.44 -13.43
CA LEU A 133 -7.06 0.14 -14.01
C LEU A 133 -8.09 -0.32 -15.06
N ALA A 134 -9.39 -0.26 -14.72
CA ALA A 134 -10.47 -0.59 -15.63
C ALA A 134 -10.45 0.32 -16.87
N MET A 135 -10.04 1.58 -16.73
CA MET A 135 -9.86 2.48 -17.86
C MET A 135 -8.75 2.01 -18.81
N VAL A 136 -7.62 1.49 -18.30
CA VAL A 136 -6.58 0.90 -19.16
C VAL A 136 -7.11 -0.33 -19.89
N ILE A 137 -7.77 -1.24 -19.16
CA ILE A 137 -8.37 -2.45 -19.74
C ILE A 137 -9.33 -2.05 -20.87
N TYR A 138 -10.26 -1.13 -20.60
CA TYR A 138 -11.19 -0.62 -21.60
C TYR A 138 -10.48 -0.07 -22.84
N ARG A 139 -9.43 0.74 -22.67
CA ARG A 139 -8.68 1.33 -23.79
C ARG A 139 -7.98 0.28 -24.64
N VAL A 140 -7.32 -0.69 -23.99
CA VAL A 140 -6.60 -1.77 -24.69
C VAL A 140 -7.57 -2.63 -25.49
N TYR A 141 -8.69 -3.05 -24.90
CA TYR A 141 -9.65 -3.91 -25.58
C TYR A 141 -10.46 -3.20 -26.68
N ARG A 142 -10.53 -1.87 -26.64
CA ARG A 142 -11.09 -1.05 -27.74
C ARG A 142 -10.15 -0.87 -28.93
N THR A 143 -8.87 -1.20 -28.80
CA THR A 143 -7.97 -1.20 -29.96
C THR A 143 -8.39 -2.27 -30.97
N LYS A 144 -8.08 -2.09 -32.25
CA LYS A 144 -8.31 -3.12 -33.30
C LYS A 144 -7.17 -4.14 -33.41
N ILE A 145 -6.06 -3.90 -32.72
CA ILE A 145 -4.82 -4.68 -32.85
C ILE A 145 -4.88 -5.87 -31.90
N PHE A 146 -5.10 -7.08 -32.43
CA PHE A 146 -5.21 -8.31 -31.64
C PHE A 146 -3.97 -8.57 -30.78
N VAL A 147 -2.77 -8.37 -31.35
CA VAL A 147 -1.49 -8.60 -30.65
C VAL A 147 -1.39 -7.80 -29.34
N ILE A 148 -1.81 -6.53 -29.33
CA ILE A 148 -1.79 -5.69 -28.13
C ILE A 148 -2.71 -6.26 -27.05
N LYS A 149 -3.90 -6.75 -27.42
CA LYS A 149 -4.84 -7.36 -26.47
C LYS A 149 -4.27 -8.63 -25.87
N SER A 150 -3.68 -9.48 -26.70
CA SER A 150 -3.11 -10.76 -26.27
C SER A 150 -1.95 -10.54 -25.31
N ILE A 151 -1.00 -9.66 -25.67
CA ILE A 151 0.14 -9.31 -24.80
C ILE A 151 -0.36 -8.75 -23.47
N PHE A 152 -1.31 -7.80 -23.50
CA PHE A 152 -1.84 -7.20 -22.28
C PHE A 152 -2.58 -8.22 -21.39
N THR A 153 -3.37 -9.12 -21.98
CA THR A 153 -4.05 -10.21 -21.26
C THR A 153 -3.02 -11.12 -20.59
N VAL A 154 -1.98 -11.54 -21.32
CA VAL A 154 -0.91 -12.39 -20.80
C VAL A 154 -0.19 -11.68 -19.64
N LEU A 155 0.11 -10.39 -19.77
CA LEU A 155 0.72 -9.60 -18.69
C LEU A 155 -0.18 -9.49 -17.45
N LEU A 156 -1.49 -9.30 -17.63
CA LEU A 156 -2.43 -9.27 -16.50
C LEU A 156 -2.46 -10.62 -15.77
N LEU A 157 -2.60 -11.72 -16.51
CA LEU A 157 -2.59 -13.07 -15.94
C LEU A 157 -1.26 -13.37 -15.25
N PHE A 158 -0.14 -12.96 -15.85
CA PHE A 158 1.18 -13.09 -15.25
C PHE A 158 1.30 -12.30 -13.94
N PHE A 159 0.81 -11.05 -13.86
CA PHE A 159 0.86 -10.27 -12.64
C PHE A 159 -0.05 -10.81 -11.53
N ILE A 160 -1.22 -11.35 -11.89
CA ILE A 160 -2.10 -12.06 -10.93
C ILE A 160 -1.37 -13.29 -10.41
N TYR A 161 -0.83 -14.12 -11.31
CA TYR A 161 -0.04 -15.30 -10.95
C TYR A 161 1.13 -14.93 -10.05
N LEU A 162 1.93 -13.91 -10.41
CA LEU A 162 3.08 -13.46 -9.64
C LEU A 162 2.68 -13.01 -8.23
N ASN A 163 1.56 -12.29 -8.09
CA ASN A 163 1.08 -11.85 -6.78
C ASN A 163 0.64 -13.04 -5.92
N MET A 164 -0.09 -14.00 -6.48
CA MET A 164 -0.48 -15.23 -5.78
C MET A 164 0.74 -16.10 -5.42
N PHE A 165 1.68 -16.24 -6.35
CA PHE A 165 2.90 -16.99 -6.16
C PHE A 165 3.78 -16.39 -5.06
N ASN A 166 3.99 -15.07 -5.08
CA ASN A 166 4.73 -14.38 -4.04
C ASN A 166 3.99 -14.42 -2.68
N SER A 167 2.65 -14.43 -2.68
CA SER A 167 1.86 -14.64 -1.45
C SER A 167 2.08 -16.05 -0.89
N TYR A 168 2.09 -17.07 -1.75
CA TYR A 168 2.45 -18.44 -1.37
C TYR A 168 3.87 -18.50 -0.79
N GLN A 169 4.85 -17.89 -1.46
CA GLN A 169 6.23 -17.79 -0.98
C GLN A 169 6.32 -17.11 0.39
N TYR A 170 5.53 -16.08 0.64
CA TYR A 170 5.47 -15.41 1.94
C TYR A 170 4.93 -16.34 3.04
N ILE A 171 3.85 -17.08 2.78
CA ILE A 171 3.27 -18.05 3.74
C ILE A 171 4.27 -19.17 4.06
N HIS A 172 5.07 -19.59 3.08
CA HIS A 172 6.11 -20.60 3.25
C HIS A 172 7.46 -20.00 3.67
N GLU A 173 7.45 -18.74 4.13
CA GLU A 173 8.59 -17.97 4.62
C GLU A 173 9.76 -17.84 3.63
N VAL A 174 9.58 -18.12 2.34
CA VAL A 174 10.60 -17.93 1.31
C VAL A 174 10.91 -16.43 1.17
N ILE A 175 9.87 -15.61 1.07
CA ILE A 175 9.99 -14.15 1.19
C ILE A 175 9.90 -13.79 2.67
N HIS A 176 10.94 -13.13 3.20
CA HIS A 176 10.95 -12.71 4.60
C HIS A 176 9.91 -11.60 4.86
N TYR A 177 9.29 -11.63 6.03
CA TYR A 177 8.18 -10.73 6.36
C TYR A 177 8.59 -9.27 6.51
N ASP A 178 9.85 -8.95 6.76
CA ASP A 178 10.33 -7.56 6.84
C ASP A 178 11.77 -7.36 6.33
N GLY A 179 12.43 -8.42 5.85
CA GLY A 179 13.89 -8.49 5.75
C GLY A 179 14.43 -8.94 4.40
N THR A 180 13.56 -8.99 3.38
CA THR A 180 13.92 -9.42 2.03
C THR A 180 14.88 -8.44 1.39
N THR A 181 16.03 -8.94 0.95
CA THR A 181 17.01 -8.22 0.14
C THR A 181 16.81 -8.50 -1.34
N LYS A 182 17.49 -7.74 -2.20
CA LYS A 182 17.50 -8.01 -3.64
C LYS A 182 18.08 -9.39 -3.92
N GLU A 183 19.18 -9.73 -3.25
CA GLU A 183 19.89 -11.00 -3.38
C GLU A 183 18.98 -12.17 -2.99
N LEU A 184 18.29 -12.05 -1.84
CA LEU A 184 17.32 -13.06 -1.39
C LEU A 184 16.16 -13.22 -2.38
N TYR A 185 15.58 -12.09 -2.82
CA TYR A 185 14.45 -12.09 -3.75
C TYR A 185 14.79 -12.83 -5.04
N TRP A 186 15.93 -12.51 -5.66
CA TRP A 186 16.33 -13.13 -6.93
C TRP A 186 16.80 -14.57 -6.75
N LYS A 187 17.46 -14.91 -5.63
CA LYS A 187 17.87 -16.29 -5.34
C LYS A 187 16.68 -17.24 -5.29
N TYR A 188 15.57 -16.80 -4.72
CA TYR A 188 14.35 -17.59 -4.58
C TYR A 188 13.26 -17.23 -5.60
N PHE A 189 13.56 -16.42 -6.61
CA PHE A 189 12.58 -16.07 -7.63
C PHE A 189 12.10 -17.33 -8.37
N GLY A 190 10.78 -17.54 -8.39
CA GLY A 190 10.18 -18.74 -9.01
C GLY A 190 10.36 -20.05 -8.22
N ARG A 191 10.92 -20.03 -7.00
CA ARG A 191 11.08 -21.23 -6.16
C ARG A 191 9.96 -21.38 -5.13
N TYR A 192 9.42 -22.58 -4.97
CA TYR A 192 8.34 -22.85 -4.01
C TYR A 192 8.83 -23.00 -2.56
N THR A 193 10.06 -23.48 -2.36
CA THR A 193 10.61 -23.79 -1.03
C THR A 193 12.04 -23.29 -0.87
N LYS A 194 12.48 -23.15 0.39
CA LYS A 194 13.88 -22.92 0.75
C LYS A 194 14.64 -24.22 0.49
N GLN A 195 15.51 -24.24 -0.53
CA GLN A 195 16.32 -25.42 -0.87
C GLN A 195 17.70 -25.42 -0.19
N ASP A 196 18.14 -24.28 0.36
CA ASP A 196 19.47 -24.13 0.95
C ASP A 196 19.48 -24.46 2.45
N THR A 197 20.67 -24.61 3.01
CA THR A 197 20.82 -24.73 4.47
C THR A 197 20.23 -23.51 5.16
N LYS A 198 19.68 -23.71 6.37
CA LYS A 198 19.10 -22.63 7.18
C LYS A 198 20.06 -21.43 7.31
N LYS A 199 21.38 -21.68 7.34
CA LYS A 199 22.44 -20.67 7.46
C LYS A 199 22.50 -19.72 6.25
N ASP A 200 22.50 -20.26 5.02
CA ASP A 200 22.58 -19.45 3.79
C ASP A 200 21.37 -18.52 3.61
N TYR A 201 20.21 -18.91 4.10
CA TYR A 201 18.98 -18.11 4.03
C TYR A 201 19.05 -16.90 4.97
N TRP A 202 19.39 -17.12 6.25
CA TRP A 202 19.50 -16.04 7.23
C TRP A 202 20.65 -15.08 6.91
N ASP A 203 21.67 -15.57 6.21
CA ASP A 203 22.78 -14.72 5.76
C ASP A 203 22.39 -13.74 4.66
N LEU A 204 21.33 -13.99 3.90
CA LEU A 204 20.85 -13.08 2.87
C LEU A 204 19.77 -12.12 3.39
N ILE A 205 19.25 -12.35 4.59
CA ILE A 205 18.25 -11.48 5.20
C ILE A 205 18.92 -10.25 5.80
N ASN A 206 18.21 -9.14 5.67
CA ASN A 206 18.62 -7.87 6.21
C ASN A 206 17.48 -7.24 7.03
N ARG A 207 17.54 -7.33 8.37
CA ARG A 207 16.49 -6.81 9.25
C ARG A 207 16.71 -5.33 9.55
N PRO A 208 15.66 -4.49 9.53
CA PRO A 208 15.80 -3.09 9.89
C PRO A 208 15.98 -2.96 11.41
N ASP A 209 16.75 -1.95 11.83
CA ASP A 209 16.81 -1.56 13.23
C ASP A 209 15.61 -0.66 13.55
N TYR A 210 14.63 -1.23 14.26
CA TYR A 210 13.39 -0.54 14.59
C TYR A 210 13.62 0.65 15.54
N GLU A 211 14.58 0.56 16.48
CA GLU A 211 14.86 1.63 17.45
C GLU A 211 15.48 2.85 16.77
N LEU A 212 16.37 2.62 15.80
CA LEU A 212 16.93 3.69 14.98
C LEU A 212 15.89 4.23 14.00
N ALA A 213 15.06 3.37 13.40
CA ALA A 213 14.05 3.79 12.44
C ALA A 213 12.98 4.70 13.06
N LYS A 214 12.57 4.43 14.32
CA LYS A 214 11.68 5.33 15.08
C LYS A 214 12.27 6.72 15.30
N LYS A 215 13.60 6.87 15.21
CA LYS A 215 14.34 8.14 15.27
C LYS A 215 14.64 8.72 13.88
N GLY A 216 14.11 8.12 12.82
CA GLY A 216 14.33 8.53 11.42
C GLY A 216 15.69 8.12 10.87
N ILE A 217 16.39 7.20 11.53
CA ILE A 217 17.70 6.68 11.13
C ILE A 217 17.52 5.26 10.58
N TYR A 218 17.62 5.11 9.27
CA TYR A 218 17.34 3.85 8.59
C TYR A 218 18.62 3.04 8.41
N ARG A 219 18.87 2.16 9.38
CA ARG A 219 19.98 1.22 9.36
C ARG A 219 19.49 -0.21 9.54
N ASN A 220 20.36 -1.12 9.18
CA ASN A 220 20.15 -2.54 9.33
C ASN A 220 20.68 -2.98 10.69
N LYS A 221 20.00 -3.91 11.33
CA LYS A 221 20.47 -4.49 12.59
C LYS A 221 21.74 -5.30 12.29
N VAL A 222 22.82 -5.02 13.01
CA VAL A 222 24.06 -5.80 12.91
C VAL A 222 23.72 -7.25 13.27
N LYS A 223 24.21 -8.20 12.46
CA LYS A 223 23.98 -9.63 12.67
C LYS A 223 24.70 -10.15 13.90
#